data_AF-A0A2A4E8C9-F1
#
_entry.id   AF-A0A2A4E8C9-F1
#
_cell.length_a   1.000
_cell.length_b   1.000
_cell.length_c   1.000
_cell.angle_alpha   90.00
_cell.angle_beta   90.00
_cell.angle_gamma   90.00
#
_symmetry.space_group_name_H-M   'P 1'
#
loop_
_entity.id
_entity.type
_entity.pdbx_description
1 polymer ?
#
loop_
_entity_poly.entity_id
_entity_poly.type
_entity_poly.pdbx_seq_one_letter_code
_entity_poly.pdbx_strand_id
1 'polypeptide(L)'
;MPLGELCQFQAGGAFPQSEQGHIVGDYPFIKVSDMTLPANSKRIVAANNWVTDETAKRMKVKLAPAGSVAFAKIGEGLKAERLRQITRPTAMDNNMMAAIPKRGSVDERFLLFLLESVRLSSWAEGSALPYLRQKDLAAIPVTVPSLPEQRDISATLGTLDDKIESNLRSIDLIDQLVRARFDRDFDIEMSRTGTALSDLIDVNVRRKLSRGSEATYVGMSALPEFSPTVYDWDIRAFGTGQKFVNGDVLMARITPCLENGKTAIVDMLDDGEVGWGSTEYIVLSPSGAFTTPWIYALARSDTLREWAIRRMTGSSGRQRFQASGFDEYRIGEPSQQALSAFNSFAMPLFDRMTSLRDETRRLTALRDALLPELLSGRISPTELKGQSG
;
A
#
# COMPACT_ATOMS: atom_id res chain seq x y z
N MET A 1 -19.82 10.00 26.87
CA MET A 1 -20.82 8.91 26.68
C MET A 1 -20.11 7.62 26.28
N PRO A 2 -20.66 6.42 26.52
CA PRO A 2 -20.06 5.18 26.04
C PRO A 2 -20.17 5.05 24.51
N LEU A 3 -19.15 4.47 23.87
CA LEU A 3 -19.09 4.27 22.41
C LEU A 3 -20.27 3.43 21.89
N GLY A 4 -20.78 2.52 22.72
CA GLY A 4 -21.97 1.71 22.44
C GLY A 4 -23.26 2.53 22.28
N GLU A 5 -23.31 3.80 22.69
CA GLU A 5 -24.42 4.70 22.37
C GLU A 5 -24.36 5.23 20.93
N LEU A 6 -23.19 5.23 20.30
CA LEU A 6 -22.96 5.74 18.95
C LEU A 6 -22.97 4.65 17.88
N CYS A 7 -22.52 3.43 18.22
CA CYS A 7 -22.47 2.32 17.28
C CYS A 7 -22.81 0.97 17.93
N GLN A 8 -23.18 0.00 17.10
CA GLN A 8 -23.30 -1.40 17.48
C GLN A 8 -22.13 -2.19 16.92
N PHE A 9 -21.45 -2.96 17.76
CA PHE A 9 -20.41 -3.87 17.29
C PHE A 9 -21.00 -5.19 16.79
N GLN A 10 -20.58 -5.63 15.61
CA GLN A 10 -20.96 -6.89 14.99
C GLN A 10 -19.71 -7.70 14.65
N ALA A 11 -19.53 -8.84 15.30
CA ALA A 11 -18.51 -9.81 14.90
C ALA A 11 -18.86 -10.47 13.56
N GLY A 12 -17.85 -10.75 12.75
CA GLY A 12 -17.97 -11.61 11.58
C GLY A 12 -18.24 -13.08 11.93
N GLY A 13 -18.55 -13.87 10.91
CA GLY A 13 -18.94 -15.28 11.04
C GLY A 13 -17.92 -16.21 10.40
N ALA A 14 -17.87 -17.46 10.87
CA ALA A 14 -17.09 -18.50 10.22
C ALA A 14 -17.82 -18.97 8.96
N PHE A 15 -17.09 -19.09 7.85
CA PHE A 15 -17.59 -19.69 6.61
C PHE A 15 -16.96 -21.08 6.43
N PRO A 16 -17.69 -22.10 5.98
CA PRO A 16 -17.09 -23.38 5.59
C PRO A 16 -16.08 -23.20 4.46
N GLN A 17 -15.00 -23.97 4.43
CA GLN A 17 -13.99 -23.88 3.35
C GLN A 17 -14.61 -24.08 1.95
N SER A 18 -15.65 -24.90 1.84
CA SER A 18 -16.40 -25.13 0.59
C SER A 18 -17.12 -23.91 0.04
N GLU A 19 -17.32 -22.88 0.88
CA GLU A 19 -18.03 -21.63 0.54
C GLU A 19 -17.07 -20.43 0.52
N GLN A 20 -15.76 -20.68 0.68
CA GLN A 20 -14.71 -19.67 0.61
C GLN A 20 -13.98 -19.75 -0.74
N GLY A 21 -13.42 -18.63 -1.20
CA GLY A 21 -12.62 -18.60 -2.43
C GLY A 21 -13.38 -18.21 -3.71
N HIS A 22 -14.67 -17.89 -3.62
CA HIS A 22 -15.40 -17.33 -4.76
C HIS A 22 -14.90 -15.92 -5.06
N ILE A 23 -14.46 -15.69 -6.30
CA ILE A 23 -13.94 -14.38 -6.75
C ILE A 23 -15.02 -13.48 -7.37
N VAL A 24 -16.25 -13.98 -7.50
CA VAL A 24 -17.42 -13.25 -8.00
C VAL A 24 -18.61 -13.56 -7.09
N GLY A 25 -19.43 -12.56 -6.79
CA GLY A 25 -20.66 -12.70 -6.01
C GLY A 25 -21.36 -11.35 -5.79
N ASP A 26 -22.41 -11.37 -4.99
CA ASP A 26 -23.25 -10.20 -4.73
C ASP A 26 -22.69 -9.33 -3.57
N TYR A 27 -22.10 -9.99 -2.57
CA TYR A 27 -21.58 -9.34 -1.37
C TYR A 27 -20.09 -9.66 -1.19
N PRO A 28 -19.23 -8.67 -0.89
CA PRO A 28 -17.85 -8.94 -0.51
C PRO A 28 -17.77 -9.78 0.76
N PHE A 29 -16.80 -10.69 0.86
CA PHE A 29 -16.43 -11.41 2.06
C PHE A 29 -15.00 -11.09 2.46
N ILE A 30 -14.84 -10.23 3.47
CA ILE A 30 -13.53 -9.71 3.86
C ILE A 30 -12.90 -10.48 5.03
N LYS A 31 -11.60 -10.70 4.91
CA LYS A 31 -10.69 -11.22 5.93
C LYS A 31 -9.69 -10.13 6.34
N VAL A 32 -8.87 -10.42 7.35
CA VAL A 32 -7.80 -9.50 7.80
C VAL A 32 -6.85 -9.15 6.65
N SER A 33 -6.56 -10.09 5.75
CA SER A 33 -5.72 -9.87 4.55
C SER A 33 -6.33 -8.90 3.56
N ASP A 34 -7.66 -8.75 3.50
CA ASP A 34 -8.30 -7.79 2.61
C ASP A 34 -8.07 -6.33 3.04
N MET A 35 -7.72 -6.12 4.32
CA MET A 35 -7.40 -4.80 4.88
C MET A 35 -6.06 -4.25 4.37
N THR A 36 -5.24 -5.10 3.77
CA THR A 36 -3.93 -4.74 3.18
C THR A 36 -3.96 -4.67 1.66
N LEU A 37 -5.11 -4.91 1.03
CA LEU A 37 -5.24 -4.75 -0.43
C LEU A 37 -4.95 -3.29 -0.82
N PRO A 38 -4.15 -3.03 -1.87
CA PRO A 38 -3.84 -1.68 -2.32
C PRO A 38 -5.09 -0.84 -2.61
N ALA A 39 -6.13 -1.48 -3.15
CA ALA A 39 -7.42 -0.83 -3.41
C ALA A 39 -8.15 -0.42 -2.12
N ASN A 40 -7.93 -1.13 -1.01
CA ASN A 40 -8.65 -0.92 0.25
C ASN A 40 -7.91 0.04 1.19
N SER A 41 -7.79 1.31 0.78
CA SER A 41 -7.10 2.36 1.55
C SER A 41 -7.83 2.74 2.84
N LYS A 42 -8.76 3.71 2.84
CA LYS A 42 -9.64 3.98 3.99
C LYS A 42 -11.00 3.30 3.86
N ARG A 43 -11.28 2.72 2.70
CA ARG A 43 -12.56 2.13 2.34
C ARG A 43 -12.37 0.71 1.83
N ILE A 44 -13.34 -0.15 2.09
CA ILE A 44 -13.43 -1.46 1.45
C ILE A 44 -14.12 -1.27 0.10
N VAL A 45 -13.37 -1.38 -0.98
CA VAL A 45 -13.84 -1.28 -2.37
C VAL A 45 -13.60 -2.57 -3.16
N ALA A 46 -12.66 -3.41 -2.71
CA ALA A 46 -12.33 -4.70 -3.27
C ALA A 46 -12.31 -5.78 -2.17
N ALA A 47 -12.48 -7.04 -2.58
CA ALA A 47 -12.30 -8.19 -1.71
C ALA A 47 -11.79 -9.37 -2.54
N ASN A 48 -10.93 -10.18 -1.93
CA ASN A 48 -10.44 -11.42 -2.52
C ASN A 48 -11.51 -12.51 -2.59
N ASN A 49 -12.56 -12.39 -1.77
CA ASN A 49 -13.64 -13.37 -1.68
C ASN A 49 -15.00 -12.66 -1.73
N TRP A 50 -15.98 -13.34 -2.30
CA TRP A 50 -17.34 -12.87 -2.48
C TRP A 50 -18.34 -13.97 -2.08
N VAL A 51 -19.56 -13.57 -1.76
CA VAL A 51 -20.65 -14.45 -1.35
C VAL A 51 -21.88 -14.07 -2.18
N THR A 52 -22.56 -15.06 -2.75
CA THR A 52 -23.82 -14.86 -3.47
C THR A 52 -24.98 -14.63 -2.52
N ASP A 53 -26.05 -14.01 -3.00
CA ASP A 53 -27.25 -13.76 -2.20
C ASP A 53 -27.93 -15.05 -1.74
N GLU A 54 -27.90 -16.10 -2.56
CA GLU A 54 -28.38 -17.43 -2.20
C GLU A 54 -27.59 -18.01 -1.02
N THR A 55 -26.25 -17.98 -1.07
CA THR A 55 -25.40 -18.47 0.03
C THR A 55 -25.59 -17.60 1.28
N ALA A 56 -25.67 -16.27 1.13
CA ALA A 56 -25.92 -15.37 2.24
C ALA A 56 -27.23 -15.68 2.96
N LYS A 57 -28.32 -15.95 2.21
CA LYS A 57 -29.63 -16.33 2.76
C LYS A 57 -29.60 -17.72 3.40
N ARG A 58 -29.06 -18.72 2.71
CA ARG A 58 -28.98 -20.11 3.20
C ARG A 58 -28.18 -20.20 4.50
N MET A 59 -27.05 -19.52 4.57
CA MET A 59 -26.15 -19.49 5.73
C MET A 59 -26.58 -18.45 6.79
N LYS A 60 -27.60 -17.64 6.51
CA LYS A 60 -28.06 -16.54 7.37
C LYS A 60 -26.92 -15.59 7.76
N VAL A 61 -26.10 -15.24 6.78
CA VAL A 61 -24.93 -14.37 6.95
C VAL A 61 -25.38 -13.00 7.45
N LYS A 62 -24.73 -12.52 8.51
CA LYS A 62 -24.93 -11.15 8.99
C LYS A 62 -24.03 -10.21 8.20
N LEU A 63 -24.62 -9.51 7.25
CA LEU A 63 -23.93 -8.49 6.47
C LEU A 63 -23.80 -7.20 7.30
N ALA A 64 -22.60 -6.63 7.34
CA ALA A 64 -22.42 -5.28 7.85
C ALA A 64 -22.86 -4.28 6.77
N PRO A 65 -23.72 -3.29 7.09
CA PRO A 65 -24.21 -2.33 6.10
C PRO A 65 -23.10 -1.33 5.69
N ALA A 66 -23.34 -0.63 4.58
CA ALA A 66 -22.51 0.52 4.19
C ALA A 66 -22.47 1.57 5.31
N GLY A 67 -21.34 2.30 5.41
CA GLY A 67 -21.07 3.26 6.47
C GLY A 67 -20.47 2.65 7.74
N SER A 68 -20.52 1.33 7.90
CA SER A 68 -19.88 0.62 9.02
C SER A 68 -18.35 0.68 8.93
N VAL A 69 -17.66 0.59 10.06
CA VAL A 69 -16.18 0.55 10.10
C VAL A 69 -15.71 -0.86 10.45
N ALA A 70 -15.02 -1.53 9.53
CA ALA A 70 -14.44 -2.86 9.71
C ALA A 70 -13.02 -2.81 10.27
N PHE A 71 -12.67 -3.77 11.12
CA PHE A 71 -11.33 -3.96 11.68
C PHE A 71 -11.08 -5.41 12.12
N ALA A 72 -9.81 -5.76 12.27
CA ALA A 72 -9.40 -7.05 12.83
C ALA A 72 -9.63 -7.08 14.34
N LYS A 73 -10.30 -8.13 14.85
CA LYS A 73 -10.59 -8.29 16.28
C LYS A 73 -9.79 -9.39 16.98
N ILE A 74 -9.00 -10.18 16.25
CA ILE A 74 -8.17 -11.27 16.79
C ILE A 74 -6.80 -11.27 16.10
N GLY A 75 -5.74 -11.56 16.85
CA GLY A 75 -4.40 -11.86 16.35
C GLY A 75 -3.55 -10.63 16.01
N GLU A 76 -2.38 -10.84 15.39
CA GLU A 76 -1.42 -9.77 15.10
C GLU A 76 -1.99 -8.66 14.20
N GLY A 77 -2.96 -8.99 13.33
CA GLY A 77 -3.64 -7.99 12.50
C GLY A 77 -4.39 -6.91 13.30
N LEU A 78 -4.81 -7.22 14.54
CA LEU A 78 -5.43 -6.26 15.46
C LEU A 78 -4.47 -5.15 15.84
N LYS A 79 -3.20 -5.47 16.12
CA LYS A 79 -2.18 -4.50 16.55
C LYS A 79 -1.87 -3.46 15.48
N ALA A 80 -2.12 -3.79 14.22
CA ALA A 80 -1.94 -2.86 13.11
C ALA A 80 -3.08 -1.84 12.97
N GLU A 81 -4.18 -1.99 13.72
CA GLU A 81 -5.32 -1.05 13.80
C GLU A 81 -5.85 -0.56 12.45
N ARG A 82 -5.86 -1.43 11.44
CA ARG A 82 -6.38 -1.07 10.12
C ARG A 82 -7.90 -0.96 10.17
N LEU A 83 -8.39 0.27 10.24
CA LEU A 83 -9.81 0.62 10.19
C LEU A 83 -10.20 0.95 8.75
N ARG A 84 -11.33 0.41 8.27
CA ARG A 84 -11.83 0.64 6.89
C ARG A 84 -13.33 0.86 6.89
N GLN A 85 -13.80 1.90 6.21
CA GLN A 85 -15.23 2.13 6.01
C GLN A 85 -15.78 1.18 4.94
N ILE A 86 -16.89 0.50 5.25
CA ILE A 86 -17.61 -0.39 4.36
C ILE A 86 -18.44 0.45 3.37
N THR A 87 -18.28 0.21 2.08
CA THR A 87 -18.97 0.97 1.02
C THR A 87 -20.27 0.32 0.52
N ARG A 88 -20.48 -0.96 0.82
CA ARG A 88 -21.65 -1.76 0.43
C ARG A 88 -21.88 -2.90 1.43
N PRO A 89 -23.09 -3.50 1.51
CA PRO A 89 -23.34 -4.65 2.38
C PRO A 89 -22.24 -5.72 2.24
N THR A 90 -21.57 -6.05 3.33
CA THR A 90 -20.32 -6.86 3.31
C THR A 90 -20.37 -7.94 4.39
N ALA A 91 -20.06 -9.17 3.99
CA ALA A 91 -19.81 -10.29 4.89
C ALA A 91 -18.38 -10.21 5.45
N MET A 92 -18.17 -10.73 6.66
CA MET A 92 -16.88 -10.65 7.33
C MET A 92 -16.51 -11.97 7.97
N ASP A 93 -15.22 -12.29 7.92
CA ASP A 93 -14.62 -13.46 8.56
C ASP A 93 -14.73 -13.44 10.08
N ASN A 94 -14.60 -14.60 10.72
CA ASN A 94 -14.72 -14.74 12.17
C ASN A 94 -13.63 -14.00 12.95
N ASN A 95 -12.52 -13.56 12.31
CA ASN A 95 -11.47 -12.73 12.91
C ASN A 95 -11.72 -11.22 12.74
N MET A 96 -12.80 -10.83 12.07
CA MET A 96 -13.18 -9.44 11.79
C MET A 96 -14.34 -9.00 12.69
N MET A 97 -14.47 -7.68 12.83
CA MET A 97 -15.59 -7.01 13.49
C MET A 97 -15.92 -5.71 12.75
N ALA A 98 -17.19 -5.29 12.78
CA ALA A 98 -17.60 -3.98 12.33
C ALA A 98 -18.23 -3.16 13.47
N ALA A 99 -17.95 -1.87 13.49
CA ALA A 99 -18.73 -0.87 14.22
C ALA A 99 -19.79 -0.31 13.27
N ILE A 100 -21.06 -0.61 13.53
CA ILE A 100 -22.21 -0.18 12.72
C ILE A 100 -22.76 1.12 13.34
N PRO A 101 -22.74 2.26 12.63
CA PRO A 101 -23.22 3.53 13.17
C PRO A 101 -24.71 3.46 13.50
N LYS A 102 -25.10 3.98 14.66
CA LYS A 102 -26.51 4.17 15.01
C LYS A 102 -27.03 5.43 14.34
N ARG A 103 -28.11 5.27 13.57
CA ARG A 103 -28.69 6.35 12.78
C ARG A 103 -29.06 7.54 13.67
N GLY A 104 -28.55 8.72 13.32
CA GLY A 104 -28.82 9.95 14.06
C GLY A 104 -28.08 10.09 15.39
N SER A 105 -27.13 9.19 15.69
CA SER A 105 -26.26 9.31 16.88
C SER A 105 -24.84 9.72 16.51
N VAL A 106 -24.37 9.34 15.33
CA VAL A 106 -23.03 9.65 14.82
C VAL A 106 -23.04 9.80 13.31
N ASP A 107 -22.20 10.68 12.77
CA ASP A 107 -21.89 10.71 11.34
C ASP A 107 -21.03 9.50 10.93
N GLU A 108 -21.33 8.88 9.78
CA GLU A 108 -20.70 7.61 9.36
C GLU A 108 -19.20 7.74 9.11
N ARG A 109 -18.75 8.87 8.53
CA ARG A 109 -17.33 9.16 8.33
C ARG A 109 -16.67 9.56 9.65
N PHE A 110 -17.39 10.29 10.50
CA PHE A 110 -16.89 10.68 11.81
C PHE A 110 -16.61 9.47 12.70
N LEU A 111 -17.43 8.41 12.63
CA LEU A 111 -17.20 7.18 13.38
C LEU A 111 -15.83 6.55 13.06
N LEU A 112 -15.36 6.63 11.81
CA LEU A 112 -14.01 6.16 11.44
C LEU A 112 -12.94 6.96 12.18
N PHE A 113 -13.00 8.29 12.10
CA PHE A 113 -12.05 9.19 12.76
C PHE A 113 -12.07 9.04 14.29
N LEU A 114 -13.25 8.88 14.87
CA LEU A 114 -13.41 8.61 16.30
C LEU A 114 -12.71 7.32 16.69
N LEU A 115 -12.92 6.22 15.96
CA LEU A 115 -12.29 4.93 16.26
C LEU A 115 -10.76 4.98 16.12
N GLU A 116 -10.25 5.75 15.15
CA GLU A 116 -8.81 5.99 14.98
C GLU A 116 -8.21 6.69 16.20
N SER A 117 -8.95 7.61 16.83
CA SER A 117 -8.49 8.32 18.04
C SER A 117 -8.50 7.47 19.32
N VAL A 118 -9.34 6.43 19.39
CA VAL A 118 -9.53 5.60 20.59
C VAL A 118 -8.39 4.59 20.81
N ARG A 119 -7.62 4.24 19.76
CA ARG A 119 -6.62 3.14 19.75
C ARG A 119 -7.17 1.84 20.33
N LEU A 120 -8.01 1.16 19.55
CA LEU A 120 -8.69 -0.09 19.91
C LEU A 120 -7.75 -1.18 20.48
N SER A 121 -6.51 -1.26 20.01
CA SER A 121 -5.47 -2.19 20.48
C SER A 121 -5.16 -2.07 21.96
N SER A 122 -5.36 -0.88 22.56
CA SER A 122 -5.20 -0.64 24.00
C SER A 122 -6.26 -1.36 24.84
N TRP A 123 -7.34 -1.80 24.21
CA TRP A 123 -8.47 -2.51 24.82
C TRP A 123 -8.45 -4.01 24.50
N ALA A 124 -7.40 -4.50 23.85
CA ALA A 124 -7.24 -5.90 23.55
C ALA A 124 -6.84 -6.70 24.80
N GLU A 125 -7.47 -7.86 24.98
CA GLU A 125 -7.10 -8.83 26.01
C GLU A 125 -6.27 -9.98 25.41
N GLY A 126 -5.52 -10.68 26.25
CA GLY A 126 -4.74 -11.87 25.85
C GLY A 126 -3.33 -11.53 25.38
N SER A 127 -2.33 -12.12 26.03
CA SER A 127 -0.91 -11.86 25.76
C SER A 127 -0.40 -12.56 24.50
N ALA A 128 -0.72 -13.85 24.32
CA ALA A 128 -0.23 -14.66 23.21
C ALA A 128 -1.05 -14.48 21.92
N LEU A 129 -2.36 -14.26 22.04
CA LEU A 129 -3.25 -13.99 20.91
C LEU A 129 -4.23 -12.88 21.33
N PRO A 130 -3.97 -11.61 20.96
CA PRO A 130 -4.80 -10.50 21.39
C PRO A 130 -6.18 -10.57 20.76
N TYR A 131 -7.21 -10.18 21.49
CA TYR A 131 -8.59 -10.13 20.99
C TYR A 131 -9.41 -8.99 21.59
N LEU A 132 -10.45 -8.55 20.85
CA LEU A 132 -11.40 -7.53 21.28
C LEU A 132 -12.79 -8.13 21.53
N ARG A 133 -13.40 -7.74 22.65
CA ARG A 133 -14.80 -8.09 22.97
C ARG A 133 -15.72 -6.91 22.70
N GLN A 134 -16.90 -7.21 22.15
CA GLN A 134 -17.92 -6.20 21.83
C GLN A 134 -18.36 -5.40 23.07
N LYS A 135 -18.49 -6.07 24.22
CA LYS A 135 -18.93 -5.45 25.48
C LYS A 135 -17.94 -4.39 25.96
N ASP A 136 -16.65 -4.69 25.90
CA ASP A 136 -15.59 -3.80 26.38
C ASP A 136 -15.46 -2.60 25.44
N LEU A 137 -15.47 -2.84 24.12
CA LEU A 137 -15.51 -1.76 23.13
C LEU A 137 -16.73 -0.84 23.29
N ALA A 138 -17.91 -1.41 23.56
CA ALA A 138 -19.12 -0.62 23.77
C ALA A 138 -19.06 0.25 25.04
N ALA A 139 -18.29 -0.15 26.05
CA ALA A 139 -18.14 0.58 27.30
C ALA A 139 -17.10 1.71 27.26
N ILE A 140 -16.31 1.81 26.18
CA ILE A 140 -15.26 2.82 26.05
C ILE A 140 -15.88 4.22 26.19
N PRO A 141 -15.41 5.05 27.14
CA PRO A 141 -15.88 6.42 27.28
C PRO A 141 -15.31 7.28 26.15
N VAL A 142 -16.19 7.96 25.43
CA VAL A 142 -15.83 8.90 24.37
C VAL A 142 -16.50 10.25 24.57
N THR A 143 -15.82 11.29 24.10
CA THR A 143 -16.37 12.64 23.95
C THR A 143 -16.55 12.88 22.46
N VAL A 144 -17.76 13.27 22.06
CA VAL A 144 -18.06 13.56 20.66
C VAL A 144 -18.71 14.93 20.54
N PRO A 145 -18.38 15.69 19.49
CA PRO A 145 -19.02 16.96 19.21
C PRO A 145 -20.47 16.77 18.75
N SER A 146 -21.17 17.89 18.57
CA SER A 146 -22.54 17.88 18.04
C SER A 146 -22.59 17.27 16.63
N LEU A 147 -23.73 16.70 16.22
CA LEU A 147 -23.87 16.12 14.87
C LEU A 147 -23.52 17.10 13.72
N PRO A 148 -23.91 18.39 13.76
CA PRO A 148 -23.47 19.37 12.76
C PRO A 148 -21.95 19.49 12.70
N GLU A 149 -21.29 19.59 13.85
CA GLU A 149 -19.83 19.71 13.94
C GLU A 149 -19.12 18.42 13.49
N GLN A 150 -19.66 17.24 13.81
CA GLN A 150 -19.17 15.97 13.27
C GLN A 150 -19.18 15.97 11.73
N ARG A 151 -20.26 16.47 11.11
CA ARG A 151 -20.36 16.57 9.64
C ARG A 151 -19.34 17.55 9.06
N ASP A 152 -19.09 18.66 9.74
CA ASP A 152 -18.07 19.63 9.30
C ASP A 152 -16.64 19.06 9.39
N ILE A 153 -16.34 18.32 10.46
CA ILE A 153 -15.08 17.58 10.60
C ILE A 153 -14.97 16.53 9.49
N SER A 154 -16.03 15.74 9.28
CA SER A 154 -16.09 14.72 8.24
C SER A 154 -15.92 15.28 6.83
N ALA A 155 -16.48 16.45 6.54
CA ALA A 155 -16.31 17.12 5.25
C ALA A 155 -14.85 17.56 5.04
N THR A 156 -14.23 18.13 6.07
CA THR A 156 -12.86 18.64 6.02
C THR A 156 -11.85 17.51 5.86
N LEU A 157 -11.82 16.56 6.80
CA LEU A 157 -10.90 15.42 6.77
C LEU A 157 -11.23 14.47 5.61
N GLY A 158 -12.51 14.28 5.32
CA GLY A 158 -12.97 13.45 4.21
C GLY A 158 -12.47 13.95 2.87
N THR A 159 -12.39 15.27 2.64
CA THR A 159 -11.85 15.82 1.40
C THR A 159 -10.36 15.49 1.22
N LEU A 160 -9.59 15.52 2.31
CA LEU A 160 -8.17 15.12 2.30
C LEU A 160 -8.02 13.63 1.97
N ASP A 161 -8.78 12.77 2.66
CA ASP A 161 -8.77 11.33 2.41
C ASP A 161 -9.25 10.97 1.00
N ASP A 162 -10.29 11.64 0.49
CA ASP A 162 -10.80 11.45 -0.87
C ASP A 162 -9.73 11.78 -1.92
N LYS A 163 -8.94 12.84 -1.69
CA LYS A 163 -7.83 13.23 -2.56
C LYS A 163 -6.63 12.27 -2.46
N ILE A 164 -6.28 11.80 -1.26
CA ILE A 164 -5.26 10.76 -1.06
C ILE A 164 -5.65 9.48 -1.80
N GLU A 165 -6.88 9.01 -1.64
CA GLU A 165 -7.40 7.82 -2.32
C GLU A 165 -7.35 7.99 -3.85
N SER A 166 -7.75 9.16 -4.35
CA SER A 166 -7.64 9.49 -5.77
C SER A 166 -6.21 9.42 -6.28
N ASN A 167 -5.24 9.96 -5.53
CA ASN A 167 -3.83 9.97 -5.93
C ASN A 167 -3.25 8.55 -5.97
N LEU A 168 -3.50 7.75 -4.93
CA LEU A 168 -3.06 6.35 -4.87
C LEU A 168 -3.61 5.53 -6.04
N ARG A 169 -4.90 5.71 -6.36
CA ARG A 169 -5.53 5.05 -7.52
C ARG A 169 -4.93 5.50 -8.84
N SER A 170 -4.62 6.78 -9.00
CA SER A 170 -3.94 7.27 -10.21
C SER A 170 -2.56 6.66 -10.38
N ILE A 171 -1.78 6.51 -9.30
CA ILE A 171 -0.46 5.85 -9.34
C ILE A 171 -0.59 4.39 -9.76
N ASP A 172 -1.53 3.63 -9.18
CA ASP A 172 -1.80 2.24 -9.52
C ASP A 172 -2.22 2.06 -11.00
N LEU A 173 -3.11 2.93 -11.51
CA LEU A 173 -3.51 2.89 -12.92
C LEU A 173 -2.37 3.25 -13.87
N ILE A 174 -1.50 4.19 -13.49
CA ILE A 174 -0.32 4.52 -14.28
C ILE A 174 0.64 3.33 -14.33
N ASP A 175 0.91 2.68 -13.19
CA ASP A 175 1.75 1.47 -13.12
C ASP A 175 1.23 0.38 -14.07
N GLN A 176 -0.06 0.05 -13.96
CA GLN A 176 -0.69 -0.97 -14.81
C GLN A 176 -0.61 -0.60 -16.29
N LEU A 177 -0.87 0.66 -16.64
CA LEU A 177 -0.83 1.12 -18.02
C LEU A 177 0.58 1.07 -18.61
N VAL A 178 1.60 1.47 -17.86
CA VAL A 178 3.00 1.43 -18.32
C VAL A 178 3.48 -0.01 -18.48
N ARG A 179 3.16 -0.89 -17.54
CA ARG A 179 3.50 -2.32 -17.64
C ARG A 179 2.80 -2.99 -18.82
N ALA A 180 1.51 -2.73 -19.03
CA ALA A 180 0.78 -3.26 -20.19
C ALA A 180 1.33 -2.72 -21.52
N ARG A 181 1.74 -1.44 -21.57
CA ARG A 181 2.42 -0.86 -22.74
C ARG A 181 3.76 -1.57 -22.99
N PHE A 182 4.53 -1.82 -21.93
CA PHE A 182 5.81 -2.52 -22.00
C PHE A 182 5.63 -3.94 -22.56
N ASP A 183 4.72 -4.73 -21.99
CA ASP A 183 4.47 -6.11 -22.42
C ASP A 183 4.01 -6.21 -23.88
N ARG A 184 3.32 -5.18 -24.39
CA ARG A 184 2.95 -5.12 -25.82
C ARG A 184 4.13 -4.75 -26.72
N ASP A 185 4.98 -3.83 -26.26
CA ASP A 185 6.01 -3.20 -27.12
C ASP A 185 7.34 -3.97 -27.12
N PHE A 186 7.60 -4.80 -26.11
CA PHE A 186 8.89 -5.49 -25.94
C PHE A 186 8.72 -7.00 -25.73
N ASP A 187 9.42 -7.77 -26.56
CA ASP A 187 9.64 -9.19 -26.31
C ASP A 187 10.88 -9.37 -25.43
N ILE A 188 10.66 -9.89 -24.22
CA ILE A 188 11.71 -10.10 -23.22
C ILE A 188 12.04 -11.58 -23.04
N GLU A 189 11.57 -12.45 -23.94
CA GLU A 189 11.95 -13.87 -23.93
C GLU A 189 13.45 -14.04 -24.15
N MET A 190 14.01 -15.07 -23.50
CA MET A 190 15.44 -15.30 -23.55
C MET A 190 15.89 -15.73 -24.96
N SER A 191 16.87 -15.02 -25.51
CA SER A 191 17.47 -15.30 -26.81
C SER A 191 18.95 -15.66 -26.69
N ARG A 192 19.36 -16.77 -27.30
CA ARG A 192 20.78 -17.21 -27.32
C ARG A 192 21.70 -16.23 -28.04
N THR A 193 21.18 -15.53 -29.03
CA THR A 193 21.90 -14.50 -29.79
C THR A 193 21.58 -13.10 -29.29
N GLY A 194 20.89 -12.99 -28.16
CA GLY A 194 20.51 -11.72 -27.55
C GLY A 194 21.66 -11.03 -26.83
N THR A 195 21.40 -9.78 -26.49
CA THR A 195 22.28 -8.92 -25.68
C THR A 195 21.97 -9.16 -24.21
N ALA A 196 23.01 -9.26 -23.37
CA ALA A 196 22.82 -9.48 -21.94
C ALA A 196 22.20 -8.24 -21.30
N LEU A 197 21.32 -8.41 -20.29
CA LEU A 197 20.73 -7.25 -19.60
C LEU A 197 21.80 -6.38 -18.96
N SER A 198 22.90 -6.95 -18.47
CA SER A 198 24.07 -6.22 -17.96
C SER A 198 24.73 -5.29 -18.97
N ASP A 199 24.52 -5.52 -20.28
CA ASP A 199 25.05 -4.67 -21.36
C ASP A 199 24.05 -3.58 -21.78
N LEU A 200 22.77 -3.71 -21.39
CA LEU A 200 21.70 -2.76 -21.70
C LEU A 200 21.46 -1.77 -20.55
N ILE A 201 21.65 -2.22 -19.31
CA ILE A 201 21.38 -1.44 -18.09
C ILE A 201 22.55 -1.57 -17.12
N ASP A 202 22.73 -0.55 -16.30
CA ASP A 202 23.79 -0.55 -15.30
C ASP A 202 23.32 -1.28 -14.03
N VAL A 203 24.15 -2.18 -13.49
CA VAL A 203 23.80 -3.00 -12.32
C VAL A 203 24.75 -2.72 -11.16
N ASN A 204 24.20 -2.33 -10.01
CA ASN A 204 24.91 -1.98 -8.77
C ASN A 204 26.07 -0.99 -9.00
N VAL A 205 25.77 0.13 -9.68
CA VAL A 205 26.74 1.20 -9.94
C VAL A 205 27.44 1.61 -8.65
N ARG A 206 28.78 1.65 -8.68
CA ARG A 206 29.57 2.09 -7.53
C ARG A 206 29.43 3.59 -7.32
N ARG A 207 28.89 3.97 -6.16
CA ARG A 207 28.73 5.37 -5.76
C ARG A 207 29.54 5.73 -4.51
N LYS A 208 30.00 6.97 -4.44
CA LYS A 208 30.73 7.50 -3.29
C LYS A 208 29.74 7.94 -2.22
N LEU A 209 29.92 7.43 -1.00
CA LEU A 209 29.23 7.87 0.20
C LEU A 209 30.14 7.51 1.38
N SER A 210 30.42 8.48 2.25
CA SER A 210 31.40 8.35 3.33
C SER A 210 30.80 7.60 4.52
N ARG A 211 31.53 6.66 5.10
CA ARG A 211 31.04 5.93 6.28
C ARG A 211 30.75 6.91 7.42
N GLY A 212 29.57 6.79 8.02
CA GLY A 212 29.10 7.68 9.09
C GLY A 212 28.44 8.98 8.63
N SER A 213 28.45 9.33 7.33
CA SER A 213 27.71 10.50 6.85
C SER A 213 26.21 10.22 6.87
N GLU A 214 25.41 11.19 7.31
CA GLU A 214 23.95 11.12 7.19
C GLU A 214 23.53 11.25 5.73
N ALA A 215 22.63 10.36 5.30
CA ALA A 215 22.05 10.37 3.96
C ALA A 215 20.70 9.65 3.99
N THR A 216 19.88 9.87 2.96
CA THR A 216 18.60 9.18 2.80
C THR A 216 18.79 7.66 2.78
N TYR A 217 18.01 6.97 3.61
CA TYR A 217 18.00 5.54 3.81
C TYR A 217 16.66 4.92 3.40
N VAL A 218 16.72 3.95 2.49
CA VAL A 218 15.56 3.14 2.08
C VAL A 218 15.78 1.67 2.45
N GLY A 219 15.08 1.23 3.50
CA GLY A 219 15.13 -0.17 3.95
C GLY A 219 14.26 -1.10 3.11
N MET A 220 14.48 -2.42 3.23
CA MET A 220 13.67 -3.43 2.52
C MET A 220 12.17 -3.38 2.89
N SER A 221 11.85 -2.94 4.11
CA SER A 221 10.46 -2.74 4.55
C SER A 221 9.76 -1.60 3.83
N ALA A 222 10.51 -0.61 3.35
CA ALA A 222 9.98 0.55 2.62
C ALA A 222 9.69 0.24 1.14
N LEU A 223 10.25 -0.86 0.60
CA LEU A 223 9.94 -1.29 -0.76
C LEU A 223 8.48 -1.83 -0.81
N PRO A 224 7.61 -1.24 -1.63
CA PRO A 224 6.25 -1.72 -1.86
C PRO A 224 6.23 -3.08 -2.59
N GLU A 225 5.15 -3.83 -2.40
CA GLU A 225 4.89 -5.09 -3.14
C GLU A 225 4.15 -4.86 -4.47
N PHE A 226 3.26 -3.85 -4.49
CA PHE A 226 2.31 -3.61 -5.58
C PHE A 226 2.30 -2.17 -6.09
N SER A 227 3.39 -1.42 -5.89
CA SER A 227 3.49 -0.03 -6.35
C SER A 227 4.93 0.26 -6.76
N PRO A 228 5.18 1.20 -7.68
CA PRO A 228 6.54 1.69 -7.98
C PRO A 228 7.11 2.58 -6.86
N THR A 229 6.27 3.07 -5.96
CA THR A 229 6.56 4.28 -5.18
C THR A 229 6.97 3.97 -3.74
N VAL A 230 8.08 4.53 -3.29
CA VAL A 230 8.48 4.56 -1.88
C VAL A 230 7.83 5.76 -1.20
N TYR A 231 7.13 5.56 -0.08
CA TYR A 231 6.48 6.63 0.70
C TYR A 231 7.23 7.00 1.98
N ASP A 232 8.02 6.05 2.50
CA ASP A 232 8.71 6.16 3.78
C ASP A 232 10.21 5.96 3.60
N TRP A 233 10.99 6.91 4.09
CA TRP A 233 12.43 6.86 4.13
C TRP A 233 12.93 7.67 5.32
N ASP A 234 14.12 7.32 5.80
CA ASP A 234 14.74 7.96 6.95
C ASP A 234 16.04 8.67 6.54
N ILE A 235 16.54 9.56 7.39
CA ILE A 235 17.94 9.98 7.34
C ILE A 235 18.73 9.10 8.32
N ARG A 236 19.78 8.42 7.84
CA ARG A 236 20.62 7.56 8.68
C ARG A 236 22.10 7.69 8.31
N ALA A 237 22.97 7.59 9.32
CA ALA A 237 24.41 7.52 9.12
C ALA A 237 24.81 6.27 8.32
N PHE A 238 25.53 6.46 7.21
CA PHE A 238 25.88 5.38 6.30
C PHE A 238 26.77 4.32 6.97
N GLY A 239 26.24 3.09 7.02
CA GLY A 239 26.97 1.91 7.48
C GLY A 239 27.44 1.04 6.32
N THR A 240 26.63 0.05 5.98
CA THR A 240 26.84 -0.89 4.88
C THR A 240 25.54 -1.04 4.10
N GLY A 241 25.61 -1.12 2.77
CA GLY A 241 24.40 -1.14 1.97
C GLY A 241 24.65 -0.89 0.49
N GLN A 242 23.61 -1.11 -0.30
CA GLN A 242 23.58 -0.61 -1.67
C GLN A 242 23.39 0.89 -1.68
N LYS A 243 23.94 1.57 -2.70
CA LYS A 243 23.85 3.02 -2.88
C LYS A 243 23.13 3.32 -4.18
N PHE A 244 22.32 4.35 -4.18
CA PHE A 244 21.45 4.69 -5.28
C PHE A 244 21.31 6.21 -5.44
N VAL A 245 20.84 6.64 -6.61
CA VAL A 245 20.49 8.04 -6.93
C VAL A 245 19.10 8.07 -7.57
N ASN A 246 18.53 9.27 -7.74
CA ASN A 246 17.27 9.42 -8.47
C ASN A 246 17.38 8.82 -9.88
N GLY A 247 16.32 8.12 -10.30
CA GLY A 247 16.24 7.35 -11.54
C GLY A 247 16.59 5.87 -11.37
N ASP A 248 17.19 5.45 -10.26
CA ASP A 248 17.46 4.04 -10.01
C ASP A 248 16.19 3.24 -9.71
N VAL A 249 16.22 1.95 -10.04
CA VAL A 249 15.20 0.95 -9.67
C VAL A 249 15.81 -0.03 -8.68
N LEU A 250 15.19 -0.16 -7.51
CA LEU A 250 15.56 -1.10 -6.47
C LEU A 250 14.73 -2.37 -6.63
N MET A 251 15.36 -3.49 -7.00
CA MET A 251 14.71 -4.80 -7.14
C MET A 251 15.13 -5.71 -5.98
N ALA A 252 14.18 -6.20 -5.17
CA ALA A 252 14.51 -7.15 -4.11
C ALA A 252 15.21 -8.40 -4.66
N ARG A 253 16.18 -8.93 -3.92
CA ARG A 253 16.93 -10.14 -4.32
C ARG A 253 16.79 -11.32 -3.35
N ILE A 254 16.03 -11.17 -2.26
CA ILE A 254 15.89 -12.19 -1.19
C ILE A 254 14.46 -12.73 -1.09
N THR A 255 14.30 -13.99 -0.71
CA THR A 255 13.00 -14.60 -0.36
C THR A 255 12.44 -14.01 0.95
N PRO A 256 11.12 -13.75 1.06
CA PRO A 256 10.09 -13.81 0.00
C PRO A 256 9.94 -12.49 -0.76
N CYS A 257 10.81 -11.49 -0.53
CA CYS A 257 10.65 -10.15 -1.10
C CYS A 257 10.71 -10.13 -2.63
N LEU A 258 11.63 -10.90 -3.24
CA LEU A 258 11.69 -11.06 -4.69
C LEU A 258 10.46 -11.81 -5.23
N GLU A 259 9.99 -12.82 -4.51
CA GLU A 259 8.79 -13.60 -4.87
C GLU A 259 7.53 -12.73 -4.85
N ASN A 260 7.41 -11.84 -3.87
CA ASN A 260 6.35 -10.83 -3.78
C ASN A 260 6.53 -9.69 -4.80
N GLY A 261 7.62 -9.68 -5.56
CA GLY A 261 7.91 -8.68 -6.59
C GLY A 261 8.27 -7.31 -6.04
N LYS A 262 8.81 -7.20 -4.82
CA LYS A 262 9.20 -5.91 -4.26
C LYS A 262 10.20 -5.18 -5.16
N THR A 263 9.73 -4.13 -5.81
CA THR A 263 10.51 -3.29 -6.72
C THR A 263 10.06 -1.85 -6.56
N ALA A 264 10.99 -0.91 -6.49
CA ALA A 264 10.68 0.50 -6.28
C ALA A 264 11.58 1.41 -7.09
N ILE A 265 11.11 2.61 -7.38
CA ILE A 265 11.87 3.67 -8.03
C ILE A 265 12.43 4.60 -6.97
N VAL A 266 13.64 5.08 -7.19
CA VAL A 266 14.25 6.16 -6.44
C VAL A 266 14.00 7.48 -7.17
N ASP A 267 13.22 8.35 -6.57
CA ASP A 267 12.79 9.65 -7.13
C ASP A 267 12.46 10.65 -6.01
N MET A 268 13.07 10.47 -4.84
CA MET A 268 12.80 11.26 -3.63
C MET A 268 14.03 11.98 -3.07
N LEU A 269 15.20 11.77 -3.68
CA LEU A 269 16.46 12.35 -3.20
C LEU A 269 16.58 13.80 -3.64
N ASP A 270 17.35 14.58 -2.89
CA ASP A 270 17.74 15.92 -3.31
C ASP A 270 18.68 15.87 -4.52
N ASP A 271 18.80 16.99 -5.25
CA ASP A 271 19.63 17.04 -6.45
C ASP A 271 21.11 16.74 -6.12
N GLY A 272 21.68 15.76 -6.81
CA GLY A 272 23.03 15.25 -6.56
C GLY A 272 23.21 14.39 -5.29
N GLU A 273 22.16 14.12 -4.51
CA GLU A 273 22.24 13.26 -3.33
C GLU A 273 22.45 11.79 -3.71
N VAL A 274 23.28 11.08 -2.93
CA VAL A 274 23.43 9.63 -2.98
C VAL A 274 22.76 9.02 -1.76
N GLY A 275 21.66 8.31 -1.98
CA GLY A 275 20.98 7.52 -0.95
C GLY A 275 21.63 6.15 -0.76
N TRP A 276 21.24 5.46 0.30
CA TRP A 276 21.68 4.11 0.60
C TRP A 276 20.60 3.24 1.24
N GLY A 277 20.85 1.94 1.37
CA GLY A 277 19.91 1.09 2.08
C GLY A 277 20.29 -0.38 2.13
N SER A 278 19.30 -1.26 2.15
CA SER A 278 19.50 -2.70 2.34
C SER A 278 20.49 -3.33 1.34
N THR A 279 21.25 -4.32 1.79
CA THR A 279 22.06 -5.19 0.92
C THR A 279 21.22 -6.22 0.16
N GLU A 280 19.93 -6.30 0.47
CA GLU A 280 18.99 -7.33 0.00
C GLU A 280 18.14 -6.89 -1.21
N TYR A 281 18.48 -5.77 -1.85
CA TYR A 281 18.03 -5.46 -3.21
C TYR A 281 19.24 -5.26 -4.14
N ILE A 282 18.98 -5.28 -5.44
CA ILE A 282 19.88 -4.92 -6.52
C ILE A 282 19.46 -3.55 -7.03
N VAL A 283 20.43 -2.69 -7.30
CA VAL A 283 20.20 -1.36 -7.88
C VAL A 283 20.38 -1.46 -9.38
N LEU A 284 19.34 -1.15 -10.14
CA LEU A 284 19.34 -1.11 -11.61
C LEU A 284 19.25 0.35 -12.04
N SER A 285 20.20 0.80 -12.86
CA SER A 285 20.39 2.20 -13.21
C SER A 285 20.14 2.42 -14.71
N PRO A 286 19.49 3.53 -15.09
CA PRO A 286 19.22 3.85 -16.49
C PRO A 286 20.53 4.05 -17.26
N SER A 287 20.58 3.50 -18.47
CA SER A 287 21.73 3.61 -19.37
C SER A 287 21.27 3.86 -20.80
N GLY A 288 21.73 4.95 -21.41
CA GLY A 288 21.34 5.34 -22.76
C GLY A 288 19.82 5.44 -22.95
N ALA A 289 19.29 4.63 -23.86
CA ALA A 289 17.86 4.61 -24.20
C ALA A 289 17.00 3.77 -23.22
N PHE A 290 17.63 3.00 -22.32
CA PHE A 290 16.96 2.18 -21.32
C PHE A 290 16.69 3.01 -20.06
N THR A 291 15.53 3.66 -20.04
CA THR A 291 15.12 4.61 -19.01
C THR A 291 14.55 3.92 -17.76
N THR A 292 14.40 4.67 -16.67
CA THR A 292 13.80 4.20 -15.41
C THR A 292 12.45 3.50 -15.60
N PRO A 293 11.47 4.02 -16.39
CA PRO A 293 10.23 3.30 -16.66
C PRO A 293 10.42 1.94 -17.33
N TRP A 294 11.38 1.83 -18.26
CA TRP A 294 11.64 0.59 -18.97
C TRP A 294 12.25 -0.45 -18.03
N ILE A 295 13.24 -0.05 -17.24
CA ILE A 295 13.91 -0.90 -16.24
C ILE A 295 12.91 -1.38 -15.19
N TYR A 296 12.08 -0.47 -14.69
CA TYR A 296 11.06 -0.80 -13.70
C TYR A 296 10.05 -1.81 -14.25
N ALA A 297 9.53 -1.59 -15.47
CA ALA A 297 8.59 -2.51 -16.10
C ALA A 297 9.21 -3.89 -16.34
N LEU A 298 10.46 -3.94 -16.83
CA LEU A 298 11.23 -5.18 -16.98
C LEU A 298 11.38 -5.90 -15.63
N ALA A 299 11.83 -5.22 -14.58
CA ALA A 299 12.02 -5.80 -13.24
C ALA A 299 10.71 -6.30 -12.59
N ARG A 300 9.57 -5.77 -13.03
CA ARG A 300 8.21 -6.18 -12.60
C ARG A 300 7.55 -7.21 -13.51
N SER A 301 8.16 -7.54 -14.66
CA SER A 301 7.64 -8.58 -15.54
C SER A 301 7.66 -9.94 -14.86
N ASP A 302 6.62 -10.74 -15.11
CA ASP A 302 6.55 -12.09 -14.55
C ASP A 302 7.66 -12.97 -15.13
N THR A 303 7.99 -12.82 -16.43
CA THR A 303 9.06 -13.55 -17.11
C THR A 303 10.42 -13.39 -16.43
N LEU A 304 10.89 -12.14 -16.22
CA LEU A 304 12.18 -11.91 -15.58
C LEU A 304 12.15 -12.34 -14.11
N ARG A 305 11.06 -12.04 -13.40
CA ARG A 305 10.93 -12.34 -11.97
C ARG A 305 10.95 -13.84 -11.71
N GLU A 306 10.17 -14.63 -12.44
CA GLU A 306 10.17 -16.09 -12.32
C GLU A 306 11.54 -16.68 -12.66
N TRP A 307 12.18 -16.17 -13.70
CA TRP A 307 13.52 -16.59 -14.07
C TRP A 307 14.54 -16.33 -12.95
N ALA A 308 14.46 -15.17 -12.29
CA ALA A 308 15.34 -14.79 -11.19
C ALA A 308 15.07 -15.64 -9.94
N ILE A 309 13.80 -15.91 -9.62
CA ILE A 309 13.38 -16.77 -8.50
C ILE A 309 13.97 -18.18 -8.65
N ARG A 310 13.90 -18.77 -9.85
CA ARG A 310 14.46 -20.12 -10.12
C ARG A 310 15.98 -20.20 -9.97
N ARG A 311 16.69 -19.06 -9.96
CA ARG A 311 18.15 -18.96 -9.80
C ARG A 311 18.56 -18.50 -8.41
N MET A 312 17.63 -18.38 -7.48
CA MET A 312 17.98 -18.04 -6.11
C MET A 312 18.76 -19.18 -5.46
N THR A 313 19.84 -18.83 -4.76
CA THR A 313 20.72 -19.78 -4.08
C THR A 313 20.77 -19.48 -2.58
N GLY A 314 21.04 -20.50 -1.75
CA GLY A 314 21.11 -20.37 -0.30
C GLY A 314 20.20 -21.36 0.44
N SER A 315 20.15 -21.24 1.77
CA SER A 315 19.33 -22.08 2.64
C SER A 315 17.83 -21.80 2.47
N SER A 316 17.00 -22.82 2.74
CA SER A 316 15.53 -22.70 2.73
C SER A 316 15.06 -21.48 3.54
N GLY A 317 14.18 -20.67 2.96
CA GLY A 317 13.65 -19.43 3.56
C GLY A 317 14.57 -18.20 3.51
N ARG A 318 15.82 -18.32 3.03
CA ARG A 318 16.75 -17.19 2.90
C ARG A 318 17.61 -17.29 1.63
N GLN A 319 16.98 -17.60 0.51
CA GLN A 319 17.64 -17.68 -0.79
C GLN A 319 17.85 -16.27 -1.38
N ARG A 320 18.85 -16.13 -2.25
CA ARG A 320 19.20 -14.86 -2.92
C ARG A 320 19.44 -15.05 -4.41
N PHE A 321 18.87 -14.15 -5.20
CA PHE A 321 19.33 -13.89 -6.56
C PHE A 321 20.63 -13.09 -6.52
N GLN A 322 21.55 -13.39 -7.44
CA GLN A 322 22.84 -12.70 -7.56
C GLN A 322 22.79 -11.75 -8.75
N ALA A 323 23.33 -10.54 -8.58
CA ALA A 323 23.32 -9.52 -9.63
C ALA A 323 24.04 -9.96 -10.92
N SER A 324 25.07 -10.80 -10.81
CA SER A 324 25.76 -11.39 -11.96
C SER A 324 24.86 -12.28 -12.82
N GLY A 325 23.68 -12.68 -12.33
CA GLY A 325 22.71 -13.40 -13.15
C GLY A 325 22.27 -12.60 -14.37
N PHE A 326 22.27 -11.25 -14.31
CA PHE A 326 21.88 -10.41 -15.45
C PHE A 326 22.79 -10.58 -16.68
N ASP A 327 24.00 -11.13 -16.51
CA ASP A 327 24.91 -11.49 -17.61
C ASP A 327 24.38 -12.70 -18.43
N GLU A 328 23.55 -13.55 -17.80
CA GLU A 328 22.95 -14.74 -18.41
C GLU A 328 21.57 -14.45 -19.04
N TYR A 329 20.86 -13.43 -18.56
CA TYR A 329 19.56 -13.06 -19.13
C TYR A 329 19.78 -12.22 -20.39
N ARG A 330 19.59 -12.85 -21.54
CA ARG A 330 19.81 -12.25 -22.85
C ARG A 330 18.50 -12.07 -23.58
N ILE A 331 18.24 -10.88 -24.11
CA ILE A 331 17.02 -10.58 -24.89
C ILE A 331 17.39 -10.11 -26.29
N GLY A 332 16.44 -10.21 -27.23
CA GLY A 332 16.56 -9.49 -28.50
C GLY A 332 16.65 -8.00 -28.21
N GLU A 333 17.65 -7.31 -28.77
CA GLU A 333 17.83 -5.89 -28.47
C GLU A 333 16.64 -5.08 -28.99
N PRO A 334 15.96 -4.31 -28.12
CA PRO A 334 14.83 -3.49 -28.56
C PRO A 334 15.24 -2.44 -29.59
N SER A 335 14.38 -2.21 -30.59
CA SER A 335 14.66 -1.15 -31.57
C SER A 335 14.65 0.23 -30.90
N GLN A 336 15.53 1.12 -31.37
CA GLN A 336 15.59 2.51 -30.89
C GLN A 336 14.25 3.24 -31.07
N GLN A 337 13.49 2.92 -32.12
CA GLN A 337 12.16 3.47 -32.34
C GLN A 337 11.17 3.04 -31.24
N ALA A 338 11.16 1.76 -30.87
CA ALA A 338 10.31 1.26 -29.80
C ALA A 338 10.68 1.86 -28.43
N LEU A 339 11.99 1.92 -28.12
CA LEU A 339 12.48 2.57 -26.90
C LEU A 339 12.08 4.04 -26.84
N SER A 340 12.30 4.81 -27.91
CA SER A 340 11.93 6.22 -27.97
C SER A 340 10.42 6.44 -27.81
N ALA A 341 9.59 5.60 -28.45
CA ALA A 341 8.14 5.69 -28.34
C ALA A 341 7.65 5.37 -26.92
N PHE A 342 8.20 4.32 -26.31
CA PHE A 342 7.90 3.95 -24.93
C PHE A 342 8.34 5.04 -23.94
N ASN A 343 9.56 5.56 -24.09
CA ASN A 343 10.10 6.60 -23.22
C ASN A 343 9.25 7.88 -23.26
N SER A 344 8.88 8.32 -24.47
CA SER A 344 8.02 9.50 -24.66
C SER A 344 6.64 9.35 -24.02
N PHE A 345 6.16 8.11 -23.92
CA PHE A 345 4.90 7.77 -23.27
C PHE A 345 5.04 7.65 -21.74
N ALA A 346 6.06 6.94 -21.26
CA ALA A 346 6.15 6.50 -19.86
C ALA A 346 6.80 7.54 -18.93
N MET A 347 7.80 8.30 -19.39
CA MET A 347 8.48 9.33 -18.59
C MET A 347 7.52 10.36 -17.95
N PRO A 348 6.64 11.05 -18.71
CA PRO A 348 5.75 12.05 -18.10
C PRO A 348 4.74 11.42 -17.12
N LEU A 349 4.40 10.14 -17.30
CA LEU A 349 3.54 9.42 -16.37
C LEU A 349 4.27 9.11 -15.05
N PHE A 350 5.58 8.84 -15.11
CA PHE A 350 6.40 8.62 -13.93
C PHE A 350 6.61 9.93 -13.15
N ASP A 351 6.89 11.04 -13.84
CA ASP A 351 6.94 12.37 -13.22
C ASP A 351 5.61 12.72 -12.52
N ARG A 352 4.49 12.31 -13.13
CA ARG A 352 3.17 12.46 -12.52
C ARG A 352 3.02 11.59 -11.28
N MET A 353 3.52 10.35 -11.27
CA MET A 353 3.50 9.51 -10.07
C MET A 353 4.31 10.12 -8.92
N THR A 354 5.50 10.66 -9.19
CA THR A 354 6.31 11.39 -8.21
C THR A 354 5.51 12.54 -7.59
N SER A 355 4.88 13.36 -8.43
CA SER A 355 4.05 14.49 -7.97
C SER A 355 2.85 14.02 -7.12
N LEU A 356 2.18 12.94 -7.53
CA LEU A 356 1.04 12.37 -6.80
C LEU A 356 1.48 11.79 -5.46
N ARG A 357 2.65 11.12 -5.39
CA ARG A 357 3.24 10.64 -4.14
C ARG A 357 3.48 11.80 -3.19
N ASP A 358 4.16 12.84 -3.63
CA ASP A 358 4.54 13.96 -2.77
C ASP A 358 3.32 14.70 -2.24
N GLU A 359 2.31 14.91 -3.09
CA GLU A 359 1.00 15.43 -2.67
C GLU A 359 0.35 14.49 -1.63
N THR A 360 0.39 13.18 -1.86
CA THR A 360 -0.16 12.18 -0.92
C THR A 360 0.52 12.24 0.45
N ARG A 361 1.85 12.36 0.49
CA ARG A 361 2.61 12.51 1.74
C ARG A 361 2.24 13.78 2.48
N ARG A 362 2.14 14.93 1.77
CA ARG A 362 1.73 16.21 2.37
C ARG A 362 0.30 16.18 2.91
N LEU A 363 -0.64 15.63 2.15
CA LEU A 363 -2.04 15.50 2.57
C LEU A 363 -2.18 14.55 3.76
N THR A 364 -1.42 13.45 3.79
CA THR A 364 -1.37 12.52 4.92
C THR A 364 -0.87 13.21 6.18
N ALA A 365 0.25 13.93 6.08
CA ALA A 365 0.81 14.68 7.21
C ALA A 365 -0.16 15.76 7.71
N LEU A 366 -0.81 16.50 6.80
CA LEU A 366 -1.81 17.51 7.15
C LEU A 366 -3.02 16.89 7.86
N ARG A 367 -3.57 15.80 7.32
CA ARG A 367 -4.68 15.07 7.93
C ARG A 367 -4.31 14.60 9.34
N ASP A 368 -3.15 13.98 9.50
CA ASP A 368 -2.70 13.42 10.78
C ASP A 368 -2.44 14.51 11.82
N ALA A 369 -2.04 15.71 11.40
CA ALA A 369 -1.93 16.89 12.26
C ALA A 369 -3.29 17.49 12.64
N LEU A 370 -4.26 17.54 11.70
CA LEU A 370 -5.58 18.13 11.92
C LEU A 370 -6.51 17.23 12.74
N LEU A 371 -6.44 15.90 12.55
CA LEU A 371 -7.32 14.94 13.19
C LEU A 371 -7.42 15.12 14.72
N PRO A 372 -6.31 15.11 15.50
CA PRO A 372 -6.41 15.27 16.95
C PRO A 372 -6.94 16.65 17.37
N GLU A 373 -6.57 17.72 16.66
CA GLU A 373 -6.97 19.08 16.99
C GLU A 373 -8.47 19.30 16.75
N LEU A 374 -9.00 18.81 15.62
CA LEU A 374 -10.43 18.84 15.29
C LEU A 374 -11.25 17.98 16.26
N LEU A 375 -10.77 16.78 16.61
CA LEU A 375 -11.47 15.90 17.57
C LEU A 375 -11.48 16.46 18.99
N SER A 376 -10.45 17.21 19.37
CA SER A 376 -10.38 17.88 20.68
C SER A 376 -11.21 19.16 20.78
N GLY A 377 -11.68 19.69 19.65
CA GLY A 377 -12.37 20.98 19.58
C GLY A 377 -11.46 22.20 19.75
N ARG A 378 -10.13 22.03 19.72
CA ARG A 378 -9.17 23.15 19.78
C ARG A 378 -9.17 23.99 18.51
N ILE A 379 -9.49 23.36 17.38
CA ILE A 379 -9.65 24.01 16.09
C ILE A 379 -11.04 23.66 15.58
N SER A 380 -11.80 24.63 15.12
CA SER A 380 -13.07 24.39 14.43
C SER A 380 -12.88 24.37 12.91
N PRO A 381 -13.65 23.55 12.17
CA PRO A 381 -13.67 23.61 10.70
C PRO A 381 -14.01 24.99 10.14
N THR A 382 -14.76 25.81 10.89
CA THR A 382 -15.10 27.18 10.52
C THR A 382 -13.91 28.13 10.53
N GLU A 383 -12.98 27.98 11.49
CA GLU A 383 -11.76 28.80 11.56
C GLU A 383 -10.81 28.50 10.40
N LEU A 384 -10.73 27.24 9.95
CA LEU A 384 -9.92 26.84 8.79
C LEU A 384 -10.42 27.47 7.49
N LYS A 385 -11.74 27.56 7.31
CA LYS A 385 -12.36 28.20 6.12
C LYS A 385 -12.14 29.71 6.10
N GLY A 386 -12.07 30.36 7.25
CA GLY A 386 -11.89 31.82 7.36
C GLY A 386 -10.47 32.33 7.04
N GLN A 387 -9.46 31.47 7.04
CA GLN A 387 -8.06 31.83 6.74
C GLN A 387 -7.67 31.63 5.27
N SER A 388 -8.59 31.12 4.43
CA SER A 388 -8.36 30.86 3.00
C SER A 388 -8.84 31.99 2.08
N GLY A 389 -9.01 33.21 2.62
CA GLY A 389 -9.54 34.39 1.92
C GLY A 389 -8.46 35.37 1.49
#